data_AF-A0A8D8CPP2-F1
#
_entry.id   AF-A0A8D8CPP2-F1
#
_cell.length_a   1.000
_cell.length_b   1.000
_cell.length_c   1.000
_cell.angle_alpha   90.00
_cell.angle_beta   90.00
_cell.angle_gamma   90.00
#
_symmetry.space_group_name_H-M   'P 1'
#
loop_
_entity.id
_entity.type
_entity.pdbx_description
1 polymer ?
#
loop_
_entity_poly.entity_id
_entity_poly.type
_entity_poly.pdbx_seq_one_letter_code
_entity_poly.pdbx_strand_id
1 'polypeptide(L)'
;MLLTFQDRIRIPWRGGAKQITVDNVLPVVLLVALQLLAAVDFYCSLVIFTAIPVLLAYLKRFLGRVLPKTKFFSLWLFWSGIYLVILFESTVPLLELLPEENLAFVLLMSLSFFCFYKTNQRAGQNHVGQPVGAGGGFKDEANGDSQSAILISDREDSDESDGRLACQACRKYVPPRSYHCKVCGTCVVKQDHHSVWLNCCVGRSNHRFFLAGSFCSLLALLLFANLSLTSVCHPTPIFTVFGVTVMLPDDCSDIYFQYDIALCFTGAIYALLMSLFILISLLKQVRLGFYLLVESFFS
;
A
#
# COMPACT_ATOMS: atom_id res chain seq x y z
N MET A 1 5.84 10.80 29.57
CA MET A 1 7.23 11.10 29.13
C MET A 1 7.39 11.12 27.60
N LEU A 2 6.74 10.23 26.84
CA LEU A 2 6.80 10.27 25.35
C LEU A 2 6.12 11.52 24.74
N LEU A 3 4.98 11.96 25.29
CA LEU A 3 4.24 13.14 24.82
C LEU A 3 5.07 14.44 24.91
N THR A 4 5.86 14.62 25.96
CA THR A 4 6.70 15.81 26.18
C THR A 4 7.92 15.91 25.26
N PHE A 5 8.38 14.77 24.71
CA PHE A 5 9.48 14.75 23.73
C PHE A 5 8.95 14.99 22.31
N GLN A 6 7.81 14.41 21.96
CA GLN A 6 7.15 14.62 20.66
C GLN A 6 6.75 16.08 20.42
N ASP A 7 6.49 16.88 21.46
CA ASP A 7 6.20 18.32 21.34
C ASP A 7 7.41 19.19 21.00
N ARG A 8 8.64 18.69 21.20
CA ARG A 8 9.87 19.48 21.05
C ARG A 8 10.56 19.33 19.69
N ILE A 9 10.19 18.34 18.88
CA ILE A 9 10.76 18.16 17.54
C ILE A 9 9.88 18.87 16.51
N ARG A 10 10.25 20.12 16.19
CA ARG A 10 9.64 20.90 15.11
C ARG A 10 10.74 21.27 14.11
N ILE A 11 10.56 20.90 12.84
CA ILE A 11 11.50 21.29 11.78
C ILE A 11 10.99 22.59 11.15
N PRO A 12 11.84 23.63 11.02
CA PRO A 12 11.46 24.85 10.32
C PRO A 12 11.22 24.52 8.84
N TRP A 13 10.00 24.79 8.36
CA TRP A 13 9.63 24.62 6.95
C TRP A 13 9.05 25.92 6.40
N ARG A 14 9.01 26.06 5.07
CA ARG A 14 8.35 27.19 4.41
C ARG A 14 6.87 27.21 4.82
N GLY A 15 6.47 28.22 5.61
CA GLY A 15 5.12 28.34 6.17
C GLY A 15 4.96 27.98 7.66
N GLY A 16 6.06 27.71 8.39
CA GLY A 16 6.05 27.50 9.84
C GLY A 16 6.70 26.18 10.27
N ALA A 17 6.94 26.05 11.58
CA ALA A 17 7.57 24.85 12.14
C ALA A 17 6.56 23.69 12.17
N LYS A 18 6.81 22.65 11.37
CA LYS A 18 5.96 21.44 11.36
C LYS A 18 6.45 20.47 12.43
N GLN A 19 5.53 20.01 13.27
CA GLN A 19 5.81 18.95 14.25
C GLN A 19 6.04 17.62 13.51
N ILE A 20 7.17 16.98 13.79
CA ILE A 20 7.47 15.65 13.27
C ILE A 20 7.20 14.66 14.40
N THR A 21 6.14 13.86 14.22
CA THR A 21 5.88 12.75 15.13
C THR A 21 6.94 11.67 14.92
N VAL A 22 7.38 11.04 16.01
CA VAL A 22 8.37 9.94 15.99
C VAL A 22 7.93 8.83 15.03
N ASP A 23 6.63 8.59 14.96
CA ASP A 23 5.99 7.60 14.08
C ASP A 23 6.28 7.82 12.58
N ASN A 24 6.63 9.05 12.18
CA ASN A 24 6.98 9.36 10.80
C ASN A 24 8.47 9.13 10.48
N VAL A 25 9.35 9.23 11.47
CA VAL A 25 10.81 9.08 11.32
C VAL A 25 11.24 7.64 11.54
N LEU A 26 10.58 6.96 12.48
CA LEU A 26 10.89 5.60 12.90
C LEU A 26 10.95 4.59 11.73
N PRO A 27 10.02 4.57 10.75
CA PRO A 27 10.11 3.66 9.62
C PRO A 27 11.40 3.82 8.80
N VAL A 28 11.85 5.06 8.60
CA VAL A 28 13.03 5.38 7.78
C VAL A 28 14.30 4.92 8.48
N VAL A 29 14.44 5.30 9.74
CA VAL A 29 15.61 4.93 10.56
C VAL A 29 15.68 3.42 10.72
N LEU A 30 14.56 2.77 11.02
CA LEU A 30 14.51 1.32 11.19
C LEU A 30 14.82 0.59 9.88
N LEU A 31 14.28 1.05 8.75
CA LEU A 31 14.55 0.46 7.44
C LEU A 31 16.04 0.55 7.10
N VAL A 32 16.65 1.74 7.17
CA VAL A 32 18.08 1.91 6.84
C VAL A 32 18.96 1.12 7.80
N ALA A 33 18.69 1.17 9.11
CA ALA A 33 19.48 0.45 10.10
C ALA A 33 19.44 -1.07 9.90
N LEU A 34 18.28 -1.64 9.57
CA LEU A 34 18.15 -3.08 9.30
C LEU A 34 18.91 -3.48 8.04
N GLN A 35 18.92 -2.65 6.99
CA GLN A 35 19.68 -2.97 5.78
C GLN A 35 21.19 -2.88 6.00
N LEU A 36 21.66 -1.83 6.68
CA LEU A 36 23.08 -1.69 7.03
C LEU A 36 23.55 -2.86 7.91
N LEU A 37 22.74 -3.26 8.90
CA LEU A 37 23.07 -4.40 9.75
C LEU A 37 23.06 -5.73 8.98
N ALA A 38 22.13 -5.91 8.03
CA ALA A 38 22.11 -7.10 7.19
C ALA A 38 23.38 -7.22 6.34
N ALA A 39 23.96 -6.11 5.89
CA ALA A 39 25.16 -6.09 5.07
C ALA A 39 26.46 -6.39 5.83
N VAL A 40 26.43 -6.53 7.16
CA VAL A 40 27.64 -6.81 7.97
C VAL A 40 28.20 -8.20 7.68
N ASP A 41 27.35 -9.23 7.70
CA ASP A 41 27.72 -10.60 7.43
C ASP A 41 26.50 -11.46 7.05
N PHE A 42 26.77 -12.68 6.60
CA PHE A 42 25.74 -13.65 6.18
C PHE A 42 24.73 -13.98 7.28
N TYR A 43 25.18 -14.14 8.53
CA TYR A 43 24.30 -14.51 9.64
C TYR A 43 23.36 -13.36 10.01
N CYS A 44 23.87 -12.12 10.00
CA CYS A 44 23.08 -10.91 10.19
C CYS A 44 21.99 -10.80 9.13
N SER A 45 22.34 -11.02 7.85
CA SER A 45 21.36 -11.08 6.76
C SER A 45 20.27 -12.12 6.99
N LEU A 46 20.66 -13.36 7.32
CA LEU A 46 19.70 -14.44 7.57
C LEU A 46 18.74 -14.09 8.72
N VAL A 47 19.27 -13.60 9.84
CA VAL A 47 18.46 -13.22 11.01
C VAL A 47 17.52 -12.06 10.66
N ILE A 48 18.00 -11.03 9.97
CA ILE A 48 17.19 -9.84 9.66
C ILE A 48 16.08 -10.17 8.67
N PHE A 49 16.39 -10.86 7.58
CA PHE A 49 15.40 -11.16 6.54
C PHE A 49 14.36 -12.20 6.97
N THR A 50 14.68 -13.08 7.92
CA THR A 50 13.70 -13.96 8.55
C THR A 50 12.87 -13.24 9.62
N ALA A 51 13.45 -12.30 10.36
CA ALA A 51 12.77 -11.55 11.42
C ALA A 51 11.85 -10.43 10.88
N ILE A 52 12.21 -9.75 9.78
CA ILE A 52 11.45 -8.61 9.22
C ILE A 52 9.97 -8.95 8.97
N PRO A 53 9.61 -10.06 8.29
CA PRO A 53 8.20 -10.38 8.05
C PRO A 53 7.42 -10.58 9.36
N VAL A 54 8.03 -11.24 10.35
CA VAL A 54 7.45 -11.49 11.66
C VAL A 54 7.25 -10.18 12.42
N LEU A 55 8.27 -9.31 12.41
CA LEU A 55 8.24 -8.00 13.03
C LEU A 55 7.15 -7.12 12.43
N LEU A 56 7.07 -7.02 11.10
CA LEU A 56 6.05 -6.21 10.42
C LEU A 56 4.64 -6.75 10.67
N ALA A 57 4.46 -8.07 10.72
CA ALA A 57 3.17 -8.70 11.07
C ALA A 57 2.78 -8.39 12.53
N TYR A 58 3.73 -8.49 13.46
CA TYR A 58 3.54 -8.13 14.86
C TYR A 58 3.18 -6.64 15.02
N LEU A 59 3.97 -5.74 14.43
CA LEU A 59 3.74 -4.30 14.45
C LEU A 59 2.39 -3.94 13.84
N LYS A 60 1.97 -4.61 12.76
CA LYS A 60 0.65 -4.39 12.15
C LYS A 60 -0.47 -4.71 13.13
N ARG A 61 -0.36 -5.81 13.87
CA ARG A 61 -1.35 -6.21 14.88
C ARG A 61 -1.33 -5.28 16.08
N PHE A 62 -0.15 -4.89 16.56
CA PHE A 62 0.03 -4.02 17.71
C PHE A 62 -0.41 -2.58 17.42
N LEU A 63 0.18 -1.94 16.41
CA LEU A 63 -0.17 -0.57 16.01
C LEU A 63 -1.61 -0.49 15.52
N GLY A 64 -2.16 -1.52 14.87
CA GLY A 64 -3.57 -1.54 14.49
C GLY A 64 -4.55 -1.49 15.68
N ARG A 65 -4.12 -1.94 16.87
CA ARG A 65 -4.91 -1.87 18.11
C ARG A 65 -4.74 -0.54 18.83
N VAL A 66 -3.50 -0.03 18.89
CA VAL A 66 -3.18 1.17 19.67
C VAL A 66 -3.40 2.46 18.86
N LEU A 67 -3.00 2.46 17.59
CA LEU A 67 -3.00 3.60 16.66
C LEU A 67 -3.63 3.20 15.31
N PRO A 68 -4.96 3.06 15.22
CA PRO A 68 -5.63 2.53 14.02
C PRO A 68 -5.38 3.35 12.76
N LYS A 69 -5.03 4.64 12.87
CA LYS A 69 -4.73 5.56 11.75
C LYS A 69 -3.23 5.85 11.56
N THR A 70 -2.36 4.90 11.93
CA THR A 70 -0.91 5.06 11.79
C THR A 70 -0.46 5.18 10.34
N LYS A 71 0.55 6.02 10.08
CA LYS A 71 1.23 6.17 8.77
C LYS A 71 2.47 5.30 8.63
N PHE A 72 2.82 4.53 9.67
CA PHE A 72 4.06 3.76 9.74
C PHE A 72 4.27 2.89 8.50
N PHE A 73 3.28 2.09 8.12
CA PHE A 73 3.38 1.14 7.00
C PHE A 73 3.44 1.83 5.63
N SER A 74 2.71 2.94 5.45
CA SER A 74 2.81 3.69 4.18
C SER A 74 4.13 4.40 4.02
N LEU A 75 4.68 4.92 5.12
CA LEU A 75 6.01 5.52 5.12
C LEU A 75 7.10 4.47 4.93
N TRP A 76 6.97 3.30 5.56
CA TRP A 76 7.84 2.16 5.32
C TRP A 76 7.88 1.80 3.82
N LEU A 77 6.71 1.65 3.19
CA LEU A 77 6.62 1.33 1.76
C LEU A 77 7.26 2.43 0.89
N PHE A 78 6.92 3.70 1.16
CA PHE A 78 7.44 4.83 0.40
C PHE A 78 8.97 4.91 0.47
N TRP A 79 9.51 4.88 1.69
CA TRP A 79 10.95 4.97 1.90
C TRP A 79 11.70 3.71 1.48
N SER A 80 11.06 2.52 1.47
CA SER A 80 11.62 1.33 0.84
C SER A 80 11.90 1.54 -0.65
N GLY A 81 10.93 2.10 -1.39
CA GLY A 81 11.11 2.35 -2.82
C GLY A 81 12.17 3.42 -3.08
N ILE A 82 12.20 4.51 -2.30
CA ILE A 82 13.24 5.54 -2.40
C ILE A 82 14.63 4.97 -2.09
N TYR A 83 14.75 4.17 -1.02
CA TYR A 83 15.99 3.49 -0.67
C TYR A 83 16.51 2.61 -1.80
N LEU A 84 15.65 1.78 -2.40
CA LEU A 84 16.04 0.90 -3.50
C LEU A 84 16.45 1.67 -4.75
N VAL A 85 15.82 2.81 -5.04
CA VAL A 85 16.27 3.69 -6.15
C VAL A 85 17.64 4.29 -5.86
N ILE A 86 17.87 4.82 -4.66
CA ILE A 86 19.17 5.37 -4.27
C ILE A 86 20.25 4.29 -4.34
N LEU A 87 19.96 3.11 -3.81
CA LEU A 87 20.85 1.96 -3.86
C LEU A 87 21.16 1.61 -5.32
N PHE A 88 20.15 1.44 -6.17
CA PHE A 88 20.35 1.11 -7.57
C PHE A 88 21.23 2.14 -8.31
N GLU A 89 20.93 3.43 -8.18
CA GLU A 89 21.71 4.51 -8.79
C GLU A 89 23.16 4.55 -8.29
N SER A 90 23.40 4.25 -7.01
CA SER A 90 24.76 4.14 -6.47
C SER A 90 25.53 2.95 -7.03
N THR A 91 24.82 1.91 -7.50
CA THR A 91 25.42 0.69 -8.05
C THR A 91 25.66 0.74 -9.55
N VAL A 92 25.00 1.64 -10.28
CA VAL A 92 25.20 1.76 -11.74
C VAL A 92 26.68 1.94 -12.12
N PRO A 93 27.46 2.83 -11.48
CA PRO A 93 28.89 2.96 -11.79
C PRO A 93 29.71 1.75 -11.30
N LEU A 94 29.27 1.10 -10.22
CA LEU A 94 30.00 0.00 -9.57
C LEU A 94 29.86 -1.32 -10.32
N LEU A 95 28.68 -1.59 -10.89
CA LEU A 95 28.29 -2.86 -11.50
C LEU A 95 28.18 -2.79 -13.04
N GLU A 96 28.62 -1.68 -13.65
CA GLU A 96 28.61 -1.43 -15.11
C GLU A 96 27.25 -1.70 -15.78
N LEU A 97 26.14 -1.40 -15.08
CA LEU A 97 24.78 -1.65 -15.54
C LEU A 97 24.45 -0.84 -16.80
N LEU A 98 23.71 -1.43 -17.74
CA LEU A 98 23.34 -0.74 -18.98
C LEU A 98 22.40 0.44 -18.69
N PRO A 99 22.57 1.59 -19.38
CA PRO A 99 21.68 2.76 -19.20
C PRO A 99 20.20 2.46 -19.47
N GLU A 100 19.92 1.55 -20.40
CA GLU A 100 18.56 1.13 -20.75
C GLU A 100 17.88 0.37 -19.61
N GLU A 101 18.63 -0.47 -18.90
CA GLU A 101 18.15 -1.24 -17.75
C GLU A 101 17.85 -0.32 -16.56
N ASN A 102 18.74 0.66 -16.31
CA ASN A 102 18.49 1.68 -15.29
C ASN A 102 17.25 2.51 -15.59
N LEU A 103 17.12 2.97 -16.84
CA LEU A 103 15.94 3.72 -17.27
C LEU A 103 14.66 2.90 -17.07
N ALA A 104 14.66 1.62 -17.46
CA ALA A 104 13.52 0.74 -17.28
C ALA A 104 13.10 0.61 -15.80
N PHE A 105 14.06 0.40 -14.90
CA PHE A 105 13.81 0.32 -13.47
C PHE A 105 13.22 1.63 -12.90
N VAL A 106 13.85 2.77 -13.20
CA VAL A 106 13.41 4.09 -12.71
C VAL A 106 12.01 4.43 -13.23
N LEU A 107 11.72 4.12 -14.50
CA LEU A 107 10.38 4.34 -15.08
C LEU A 107 9.32 3.47 -14.40
N LEU A 108 9.59 2.17 -14.19
CA LEU A 108 8.64 1.28 -13.51
C LEU A 108 8.38 1.71 -12.07
N MET A 109 9.42 2.11 -11.34
CA MET A 109 9.28 2.58 -9.96
C MET A 109 8.52 3.91 -9.90
N SER A 110 8.82 4.85 -10.80
CA SER A 110 8.12 6.14 -10.91
C SER A 110 6.65 5.96 -11.25
N LEU A 111 6.33 5.06 -12.19
CA LEU A 111 4.96 4.70 -12.55
C LEU A 111 4.21 4.09 -11.37
N SER A 112 4.87 3.21 -10.61
CA SER A 112 4.29 2.65 -9.39
C SER A 112 3.93 3.73 -8.37
N PHE A 113 4.87 4.63 -8.05
CA PHE A 113 4.63 5.75 -7.15
C PHE A 113 3.48 6.64 -7.64
N PHE A 114 3.43 6.95 -8.93
CA PHE A 114 2.34 7.70 -9.53
C PHE A 114 0.99 7.00 -9.37
N CYS A 115 0.92 5.70 -9.64
CA CYS A 115 -0.28 4.89 -9.48
C CYS A 115 -0.74 4.82 -8.01
N PHE A 116 0.17 4.64 -7.05
CA PHE A 116 -0.18 4.65 -5.63
C PHE A 116 -0.60 6.04 -5.13
N TYR A 117 0.02 7.10 -5.63
CA TYR A 117 -0.41 8.47 -5.38
C TYR A 117 -1.85 8.70 -5.89
N LYS A 118 -2.14 8.30 -7.14
CA LYS A 118 -3.50 8.35 -7.71
C LYS A 118 -4.50 7.49 -6.93
N THR A 119 -4.05 6.34 -6.43
CA THR A 119 -4.87 5.45 -5.61
C THR A 119 -5.33 6.18 -4.35
N ASN A 120 -4.40 6.81 -3.63
CA ASN A 120 -4.69 7.56 -2.42
C ASN A 120 -5.53 8.82 -2.70
N GLN A 121 -5.18 9.58 -3.74
CA GLN A 121 -5.91 10.81 -4.14
C GLN A 121 -7.39 10.53 -4.40
N ARG A 122 -7.72 9.39 -5.01
CA ARG A 122 -9.10 9.01 -5.36
C ARG A 122 -9.84 8.27 -4.26
N ALA A 123 -9.19 7.92 -3.14
CA ALA A 123 -9.81 7.14 -2.08
C ALA A 123 -11.06 7.81 -1.49
N GLY A 124 -11.05 9.14 -1.35
CA GLY A 124 -12.19 9.91 -0.85
C GLY A 124 -13.44 9.83 -1.73
N GLN A 125 -13.28 9.61 -3.04
CA GLN A 125 -14.41 9.44 -3.97
C GLN A 125 -15.18 8.14 -3.74
N ASN A 126 -14.62 7.19 -2.98
CA ASN A 126 -15.32 5.97 -2.60
C ASN A 126 -16.19 6.16 -1.35
N HIS A 127 -16.13 7.29 -0.65
CA HIS A 127 -16.93 7.48 0.55
C HIS A 127 -18.41 7.64 0.19
N VAL A 128 -19.27 6.81 0.77
CA VAL A 128 -20.72 7.03 0.72
C VAL A 128 -20.99 8.35 1.43
N GLY A 129 -21.63 9.31 0.74
CA GLY A 129 -21.86 10.68 1.23
C GLY A 129 -22.21 10.74 2.72
N GLN A 130 -21.61 11.69 3.44
CA GLN A 130 -21.89 11.95 4.86
C GLN A 130 -23.41 12.07 5.09
N PRO A 131 -23.90 11.76 6.31
CA PRO A 131 -25.28 12.05 6.65
C PRO A 131 -25.55 13.53 6.34
N VAL A 132 -26.74 13.84 5.83
CA VAL A 132 -27.29 15.19 5.90
C VAL A 132 -27.32 15.55 7.39
N GLY A 133 -26.26 16.20 7.86
CA GLY A 133 -26.20 16.77 9.19
C GLY A 133 -27.07 18.01 9.20
N ALA A 134 -28.02 18.03 10.13
CA ALA A 134 -28.58 19.21 10.78
C ALA A 134 -27.85 20.52 10.40
N GLY A 135 -28.50 21.32 9.53
CA GLY A 135 -27.90 22.56 9.04
C GLY A 135 -28.51 23.05 7.74
N GLY A 136 -29.83 22.97 7.61
CA GLY A 136 -30.58 23.53 6.50
C GLY A 136 -32.01 23.72 6.98
N GLY A 137 -32.24 24.85 7.66
CA GLY A 137 -33.56 25.20 8.17
C GLY A 137 -34.54 25.29 7.02
N PHE A 138 -35.42 24.30 6.92
CA PHE A 138 -36.75 24.53 6.36
C PHE A 138 -37.46 25.42 7.39
N LYS A 139 -37.68 26.68 7.00
CA LYS A 139 -38.58 27.56 7.74
C LYS A 139 -39.99 27.07 7.49
N ASP A 140 -40.53 26.32 8.44
CA ASP A 140 -41.96 26.10 8.54
C ASP A 140 -42.60 27.37 9.12
N GLU A 141 -43.03 28.28 8.23
CA GLU A 141 -44.04 29.27 8.60
C GLU A 141 -45.40 28.58 8.57
N ALA A 142 -45.83 28.16 9.76
CA ALA A 142 -47.19 27.74 10.02
C ALA A 142 -48.14 28.95 9.90
N ASN A 143 -49.10 28.87 9.00
CA ASN A 143 -50.36 29.58 9.15
C ASN A 143 -51.50 28.84 8.45
N GLY A 144 -52.61 28.64 9.17
CA GLY A 144 -53.93 28.40 8.57
C GLY A 144 -54.36 26.94 8.38
N ASP A 145 -54.78 26.32 9.48
CA ASP A 145 -56.08 25.65 9.67
C ASP A 145 -56.78 24.99 8.45
N SER A 146 -57.04 23.67 8.55
CA SER A 146 -58.34 23.01 8.28
C SER A 146 -58.16 21.51 7.95
N GLN A 147 -58.59 20.67 8.90
CA GLN A 147 -59.22 19.35 8.74
C GLN A 147 -58.98 18.54 7.45
N SER A 148 -58.32 17.38 7.60
CA SER A 148 -58.92 16.09 7.22
C SER A 148 -58.01 14.92 7.63
N ALA A 149 -58.51 14.08 8.53
CA ALA A 149 -57.99 12.75 8.75
C ALA A 149 -58.59 11.81 7.68
N ILE A 150 -57.78 11.34 6.73
CA ILE A 150 -58.04 10.15 5.88
C ILE A 150 -56.66 9.53 5.62
N LEU A 151 -56.28 8.51 6.39
CA LEU A 151 -56.29 7.10 6.01
C LEU A 151 -55.42 6.78 4.78
N ILE A 152 -54.40 5.95 5.04
CA ILE A 152 -53.80 4.91 4.19
C ILE A 152 -54.13 5.10 2.69
N SER A 153 -53.17 5.64 1.94
CA SER A 153 -53.09 5.30 0.51
C SER A 153 -52.15 4.13 0.37
N ASP A 154 -52.77 2.98 0.16
CA ASP A 154 -52.17 1.74 -0.28
C ASP A 154 -51.15 1.99 -1.39
N ARG A 155 -49.97 1.41 -1.19
CA ARG A 155 -49.14 0.92 -2.30
C ARG A 155 -48.70 -0.50 -1.96
N GLU A 156 -49.69 -1.39 -1.89
CA GLU A 156 -49.46 -2.78 -2.24
C GLU A 156 -49.36 -2.83 -3.77
N ASP A 157 -48.11 -2.93 -4.26
CA ASP A 157 -47.72 -3.71 -5.44
C ASP A 157 -46.28 -3.33 -5.83
N SER A 158 -45.33 -4.00 -5.19
CA SER A 158 -44.43 -4.93 -5.88
C SER A 158 -43.47 -5.51 -4.83
N ASP A 159 -43.47 -6.83 -4.67
CA ASP A 159 -42.38 -7.59 -4.09
C ASP A 159 -41.06 -7.32 -4.85
N GLU A 160 -40.40 -6.21 -4.53
CA GLU A 160 -38.96 -6.06 -4.70
C GLU A 160 -38.43 -5.77 -3.32
N SER A 161 -37.74 -6.76 -2.72
CA SER A 161 -36.88 -6.55 -1.56
C SER A 161 -35.91 -5.44 -1.90
N ASP A 162 -36.27 -4.21 -1.57
CA ASP A 162 -35.51 -3.02 -1.85
C ASP A 162 -34.16 -3.20 -1.16
N GLY A 163 -33.15 -3.59 -1.95
CA GLY A 163 -31.85 -4.09 -1.50
C GLY A 163 -30.97 -3.04 -0.81
N ARG A 164 -31.59 -2.06 -0.15
CA ARG A 164 -30.97 -1.01 0.65
C ARG A 164 -30.45 -1.61 1.94
N LEU A 165 -29.19 -2.03 1.90
CA LEU A 165 -28.42 -2.39 3.10
C LEU A 165 -28.25 -1.15 3.99
N ALA A 166 -28.42 -1.29 5.30
CA ALA A 166 -28.22 -0.22 6.27
C ALA A 166 -26.92 -0.43 7.06
N CYS A 167 -26.12 0.62 7.21
CA CYS A 167 -24.93 0.59 8.06
C CYS A 167 -25.27 1.04 9.48
N GLN A 168 -25.12 0.16 10.47
CA GLN A 168 -25.38 0.47 11.88
C GLN A 168 -24.44 1.55 12.45
N ALA A 169 -23.16 1.52 12.06
CA ALA A 169 -22.17 2.50 12.54
C ALA A 169 -22.38 3.91 11.99
N CYS A 170 -22.84 4.04 10.73
CA CYS A 170 -23.11 5.33 10.10
C CYS A 170 -24.58 5.76 10.17
N ARG A 171 -25.48 4.87 10.63
CA ARG A 171 -26.94 5.06 10.69
C ARG A 171 -27.53 5.58 9.38
N LYS A 172 -27.15 4.97 8.26
CA LYS A 172 -27.61 5.35 6.91
C LYS A 172 -27.73 4.15 6.00
N TYR A 173 -28.63 4.24 5.01
CA TYR A 173 -28.68 3.32 3.89
C TYR A 173 -27.41 3.47 3.04
N VAL A 174 -26.88 2.33 2.59
CA VAL A 174 -25.67 2.26 1.79
C VAL A 174 -25.95 1.52 0.48
N PRO A 175 -25.32 1.92 -0.62
CA PRO A 175 -25.41 1.17 -1.88
C PRO A 175 -24.95 -0.28 -1.71
N PRO A 176 -25.41 -1.21 -2.56
CA PRO A 176 -24.99 -2.60 -2.51
C PRO A 176 -23.46 -2.73 -2.60
N ARG A 177 -22.92 -3.73 -1.90
CA ARG A 177 -21.47 -3.99 -1.80
C ARG A 177 -20.66 -2.86 -1.14
N SER A 178 -21.31 -1.99 -0.36
CA SER A 178 -20.62 -1.00 0.47
C SER A 178 -20.37 -1.54 1.87
N TYR A 179 -19.17 -1.31 2.40
CA TYR A 179 -18.80 -1.78 3.74
C TYR A 179 -18.25 -0.63 4.59
N HIS A 180 -18.48 -0.71 5.90
CA HIS A 180 -17.97 0.28 6.84
C HIS A 180 -16.52 0.00 7.19
N CYS A 181 -15.63 0.93 6.86
CA CYS A 181 -14.23 0.86 7.25
C CYS A 181 -14.05 1.46 8.65
N LYS A 182 -13.75 0.64 9.66
CA LYS A 182 -13.47 1.10 11.03
C LYS A 182 -12.29 2.06 11.11
N VAL A 183 -11.28 1.88 10.25
CA VAL A 183 -10.08 2.74 10.22
C VAL A 183 -10.40 4.12 9.65
N CYS A 184 -11.12 4.19 8.53
CA CYS A 184 -11.51 5.46 7.92
C CYS A 184 -12.70 6.11 8.63
N GLY A 185 -13.50 5.34 9.37
CA GLY A 185 -14.71 5.81 10.06
C GLY A 185 -15.87 6.12 9.11
N THR A 186 -15.91 5.51 7.92
CA THR A 186 -16.93 5.79 6.91
C THR A 186 -17.23 4.56 6.04
N CYS A 187 -18.41 4.55 5.43
CA CYS A 187 -18.80 3.54 4.45
C CYS A 187 -18.10 3.81 3.11
N VAL A 188 -17.55 2.76 2.52
CA VAL A 188 -16.80 2.80 1.26
C VAL A 188 -17.56 1.98 0.21
N VAL A 189 -17.88 2.60 -0.93
CA VAL A 189 -18.61 1.98 -2.05
C VAL A 189 -17.73 0.93 -2.72
N LYS A 190 -18.27 -0.29 -2.91
CA LYS A 190 -17.54 -1.45 -3.44
C LYS A 190 -16.17 -1.57 -2.78
N GLN A 191 -16.16 -1.51 -1.45
CA GLN A 191 -14.92 -1.62 -0.69
C GLN A 191 -14.28 -2.97 -0.97
N ASP A 192 -13.01 -2.94 -1.34
CA ASP A 192 -12.20 -4.14 -1.44
C ASP A 192 -11.48 -4.38 -0.11
N HIS A 193 -10.61 -3.45 0.28
CA HIS A 193 -9.97 -3.47 1.61
C HIS A 193 -9.48 -2.08 2.03
N HIS A 194 -9.11 -1.96 3.30
CA HIS A 194 -8.30 -0.85 3.77
C HIS A 194 -6.82 -1.23 3.69
N SER A 195 -6.06 -0.56 2.83
CA SER A 195 -4.63 -0.81 2.69
C SER A 195 -3.86 0.00 3.72
N VAL A 196 -3.28 -0.68 4.71
CA VAL A 196 -2.36 -0.05 5.68
C VAL A 196 -1.10 0.47 5.01
N TRP A 197 -0.70 -0.14 3.88
CA TRP A 197 0.50 0.21 3.12
C TRP A 197 0.32 1.45 2.24
N LEU A 198 -0.92 1.79 1.86
CA LEU A 198 -1.23 3.06 1.17
C LEU A 198 -1.96 4.05 2.08
N ASN A 199 -2.25 3.64 3.32
CA ASN A 199 -3.02 4.36 4.31
C ASN A 199 -4.35 4.91 3.75
N CYS A 200 -5.04 4.11 2.92
CA CYS A 200 -6.31 4.48 2.31
C CYS A 200 -7.18 3.25 1.98
N CYS A 201 -8.47 3.48 1.78
CA CYS A 201 -9.38 2.45 1.29
C CYS A 201 -9.27 2.28 -0.22
N VAL A 202 -9.12 1.03 -0.65
CA VAL A 202 -9.22 0.63 -2.05
C VAL A 202 -10.68 0.22 -2.32
N GLY A 203 -11.25 0.78 -3.37
CA GLY A 203 -12.63 0.58 -3.80
C GLY A 203 -12.82 0.98 -5.25
N ARG A 204 -14.06 1.19 -5.69
CA ARG A 204 -14.41 1.36 -7.11
C ARG A 204 -13.57 2.39 -7.87
N SER A 205 -13.37 3.58 -7.31
CA SER A 205 -12.77 4.73 -8.01
C SER A 205 -11.24 4.62 -8.20
N ASN A 206 -10.59 3.77 -7.41
CA ASN A 206 -9.13 3.72 -7.28
C ASN A 206 -8.52 2.32 -7.43
N HIS A 207 -9.33 1.25 -7.47
CA HIS A 207 -8.86 -0.14 -7.58
C HIS A 207 -7.94 -0.39 -8.78
N ARG A 208 -8.25 0.18 -9.95
CA ARG A 208 -7.40 0.05 -11.15
C ARG A 208 -5.99 0.63 -10.97
N PHE A 209 -5.87 1.73 -10.23
CA PHE A 209 -4.56 2.35 -9.96
C PHE A 209 -3.79 1.54 -8.91
N PHE A 210 -4.50 0.95 -7.94
CA PHE A 210 -3.90 0.04 -6.98
C PHE A 210 -3.28 -1.18 -7.66
N LEU A 211 -4.01 -1.81 -8.59
CA LEU A 211 -3.52 -2.96 -9.36
C LEU A 211 -2.35 -2.59 -10.26
N ALA A 212 -2.47 -1.49 -11.03
CA ALA A 212 -1.38 -1.03 -11.89
C ALA A 212 -0.12 -0.70 -11.10
N GLY A 213 -0.23 0.02 -9.98
CA GLY A 213 0.92 0.33 -9.13
C GLY A 213 1.56 -0.91 -8.52
N SER A 214 0.74 -1.85 -8.04
CA SER A 214 1.23 -3.13 -7.49
C SER A 214 1.96 -3.95 -8.55
N PHE A 215 1.46 -4.00 -9.79
CA PHE A 215 2.09 -4.72 -10.89
C PHE A 215 3.41 -4.06 -11.33
N CYS A 216 3.43 -2.72 -11.49
CA CYS A 216 4.64 -1.98 -11.80
C CYS A 216 5.71 -2.14 -10.70
N SER A 217 5.31 -2.11 -9.42
CA SER A 217 6.22 -2.41 -8.31
C SER A 217 6.76 -3.83 -8.36
N LEU A 218 5.91 -4.83 -8.66
CA LEU A 218 6.35 -6.22 -8.77
C LEU A 218 7.45 -6.36 -9.84
N LEU A 219 7.21 -5.81 -11.03
CA LEU A 219 8.18 -5.80 -12.13
C LEU A 219 9.47 -5.07 -11.75
N ALA A 220 9.37 -3.87 -11.17
CA ALA A 220 10.53 -3.08 -10.77
C ALA A 220 11.40 -3.82 -9.74
N LEU A 221 10.78 -4.44 -8.74
CA LEU A 221 11.49 -5.18 -7.69
C LEU A 221 12.15 -6.46 -8.21
N LEU A 222 11.48 -7.19 -9.12
CA LEU A 222 12.06 -8.37 -9.75
C LEU A 222 13.22 -7.99 -10.68
N LEU A 223 13.10 -6.90 -11.44
CA LEU A 223 14.17 -6.37 -12.28
C LEU A 223 15.38 -5.97 -11.43
N PHE A 224 15.16 -5.18 -10.37
CA PHE A 224 16.21 -4.78 -9.44
C PHE A 224 16.93 -6.00 -8.84
N ALA A 225 16.18 -6.98 -8.35
CA ALA A 225 16.75 -8.18 -7.73
C ALA A 225 17.54 -9.01 -8.74
N ASN A 226 17.02 -9.19 -9.96
CA ASN A 226 17.71 -9.94 -11.00
C ASN A 226 19.04 -9.28 -11.37
N LEU A 227 19.02 -8.00 -11.76
CA LEU A 227 20.23 -7.28 -12.16
C LEU A 227 21.26 -7.24 -11.04
N SER A 228 20.83 -6.92 -9.80
CA SER A 228 21.74 -6.86 -8.65
C SER A 228 22.38 -8.22 -8.37
N LEU A 229 21.63 -9.32 -8.40
CA LEU A 229 22.16 -10.65 -8.11
C LEU A 229 23.08 -11.18 -9.22
N THR A 230 22.75 -10.94 -10.49
CA THR A 230 23.59 -11.36 -11.63
C THR A 230 24.88 -10.56 -11.74
N SER A 231 24.90 -9.33 -11.23
CA SER A 231 26.11 -8.49 -11.21
C SER A 231 26.99 -8.76 -9.98
N VAL A 232 26.42 -9.18 -8.86
CA VAL A 232 27.15 -9.38 -7.59
C VAL A 232 27.62 -10.82 -7.37
N CYS A 233 26.82 -11.82 -7.76
CA CYS A 233 27.23 -13.22 -7.72
C CYS A 233 27.75 -13.65 -9.10
N HIS A 234 28.57 -14.70 -9.17
CA HIS A 234 29.01 -15.27 -10.44
C HIS A 234 27.80 -15.73 -11.26
N PRO A 235 27.52 -15.11 -12.43
CA PRO A 235 26.35 -15.45 -13.22
C PRO A 235 26.59 -16.72 -14.03
N THR A 236 25.68 -17.68 -13.94
CA THR A 236 25.64 -18.84 -14.85
C THR A 236 24.48 -18.70 -15.83
N PRO A 237 24.73 -18.84 -17.15
CA PRO A 237 23.66 -18.85 -18.15
C PRO A 237 22.88 -20.16 -18.08
N ILE A 238 21.55 -20.10 -17.95
CA ILE A 238 20.72 -21.31 -17.85
C ILE A 238 19.98 -21.60 -19.16
N PHE A 239 19.28 -20.61 -19.71
CA PHE A 239 18.53 -20.77 -20.96
C PHE A 239 18.40 -19.43 -21.69
N THR A 240 18.29 -19.49 -23.02
CA THR A 240 18.10 -18.32 -23.88
C THR A 240 16.67 -18.31 -24.41
N VAL A 241 15.93 -17.23 -24.15
CA VAL A 241 14.56 -17.04 -24.68
C VAL A 241 14.58 -15.82 -25.60
N PHE A 242 14.17 -15.99 -26.86
CA PHE A 242 14.12 -14.91 -27.86
C PHE A 242 15.43 -14.09 -27.99
N GLY A 243 16.59 -14.74 -27.86
CA GLY A 243 17.89 -14.08 -27.92
C GLY A 243 18.35 -13.39 -26.63
N VAL A 244 17.54 -13.44 -25.55
CA VAL A 244 17.90 -12.97 -24.21
C VAL A 244 18.34 -14.16 -23.36
N THR A 245 19.57 -14.14 -22.87
CA THR A 245 20.11 -15.19 -21.99
C THR A 245 19.71 -14.91 -20.55
N VAL A 246 18.99 -15.84 -19.93
CA VAL A 246 18.63 -15.76 -18.52
C VAL A 246 19.79 -16.28 -17.67
N MET A 247 20.34 -15.41 -16.82
CA MET A 247 21.44 -15.72 -15.90
C MET A 247 20.90 -15.93 -14.48
N LEU A 248 21.45 -16.90 -13.74
CA LEU A 248 21.24 -17.05 -12.30
C LEU A 248 22.55 -16.89 -11.51
N PRO A 249 22.47 -16.40 -10.27
CA PRO A 249 23.61 -16.37 -9.35
C PRO A 249 23.98 -17.80 -8.91
N ASP A 250 25.24 -18.22 -9.10
CA ASP A 250 25.73 -19.57 -8.74
C ASP A 250 26.70 -19.54 -7.55
N ASP A 251 27.64 -18.59 -7.51
CA ASP A 251 28.57 -18.40 -6.39
C ASP A 251 28.50 -16.98 -5.83
N CYS A 252 28.30 -16.90 -4.51
CA CYS A 252 28.06 -15.69 -3.74
C CYS A 252 28.98 -15.66 -2.49
N SER A 253 30.07 -16.45 -2.46
CA SER A 253 30.98 -16.57 -1.30
C SER A 253 31.63 -15.25 -0.88
N ASP A 254 31.87 -14.36 -1.85
CA ASP A 254 32.75 -13.20 -1.67
C ASP A 254 32.01 -11.88 -1.41
N ILE A 255 30.68 -11.94 -1.31
CA ILE A 255 29.81 -10.75 -1.25
C ILE A 255 30.08 -9.89 -0.02
N TYR A 256 30.45 -10.50 1.12
CA TYR A 256 30.66 -9.79 2.38
C TYR A 256 32.09 -9.27 2.56
N PHE A 257 32.98 -9.45 1.59
CA PHE A 257 34.33 -8.85 1.65
C PHE A 257 34.32 -7.34 1.39
N GLN A 258 33.34 -6.84 0.64
CA GLN A 258 33.15 -5.41 0.39
C GLN A 258 31.76 -4.98 0.80
N TYR A 259 31.70 -3.93 1.63
CA TYR A 259 30.44 -3.47 2.21
C TYR A 259 29.44 -2.97 1.17
N ASP A 260 29.92 -2.33 0.10
CA ASP A 260 29.06 -1.83 -0.98
C ASP A 260 28.39 -3.00 -1.73
N ILE A 261 29.15 -4.05 -2.06
CA ILE A 261 28.64 -5.28 -2.69
C ILE A 261 27.64 -5.99 -1.76
N ALA A 262 27.93 -6.07 -0.46
CA ALA A 262 27.01 -6.63 0.53
C ALA A 262 25.69 -5.83 0.62
N LEU A 263 25.73 -4.50 0.51
CA LEU A 263 24.52 -3.67 0.47
C LEU A 263 23.67 -3.95 -0.78
N CYS A 264 24.29 -4.13 -1.94
CA CYS A 264 23.60 -4.52 -3.17
C CYS A 264 22.87 -5.87 -2.99
N PHE A 265 23.59 -6.86 -2.48
CA PHE A 265 23.05 -8.20 -2.24
C PHE A 265 21.87 -8.17 -1.27
N THR A 266 22.04 -7.53 -0.11
CA THR A 266 20.97 -7.43 0.89
C THR A 266 19.77 -6.63 0.37
N GLY A 267 20.01 -5.57 -0.41
CA GLY A 267 18.97 -4.87 -1.16
C GLY A 267 18.18 -5.79 -2.09
N ALA A 268 18.86 -6.69 -2.81
CA ALA A 268 18.22 -7.63 -3.73
C ALA A 268 17.35 -8.65 -2.99
N ILE A 269 17.84 -9.22 -1.88
CA ILE A 269 17.05 -10.10 -1.02
C ILE A 269 15.83 -9.39 -0.45
N TYR A 270 15.98 -8.14 -0.01
CA TYR A 270 14.85 -7.32 0.44
C TYR A 270 13.82 -7.08 -0.68
N ALA A 271 14.27 -6.78 -1.89
CA ALA A 271 13.40 -6.59 -3.05
C ALA A 271 12.61 -7.88 -3.37
N LEU A 272 13.23 -9.06 -3.25
CA LEU A 272 12.55 -10.36 -3.41
C LEU A 272 11.49 -10.61 -2.32
N LEU A 273 11.77 -10.25 -1.07
CA LEU A 273 10.78 -10.37 0.01
C LEU A 273 9.57 -9.45 -0.23
N MET A 274 9.83 -8.22 -0.67
CA MET A 274 8.78 -7.26 -0.99
C MET A 274 7.99 -7.69 -2.25
N SER A 275 8.66 -8.23 -3.26
CA SER A 275 8.02 -8.74 -4.48
C SER A 275 7.11 -9.93 -4.15
N LEU A 276 7.54 -10.86 -3.28
CA LEU A 276 6.71 -11.97 -2.80
C LEU A 276 5.48 -11.46 -2.04
N PHE A 277 5.63 -10.46 -1.16
CA PHE A 277 4.50 -9.85 -0.47
C PHE A 277 3.47 -9.23 -1.43
N ILE A 278 3.95 -8.50 -2.45
CA ILE A 278 3.11 -7.88 -3.48
C ILE A 278 2.43 -8.95 -4.34
N LEU A 279 3.15 -9.99 -4.74
CA LEU A 279 2.61 -11.11 -5.52
C LEU A 279 1.48 -11.80 -4.77
N ILE A 280 1.66 -12.13 -3.48
CA ILE A 280 0.60 -12.71 -2.65
C ILE A 280 -0.61 -11.78 -2.57
N SER A 281 -0.38 -10.47 -2.49
CA SER A 281 -1.46 -9.47 -2.48
C SER A 281 -2.21 -9.42 -3.80
N LEU A 282 -1.53 -9.46 -4.94
CA LEU A 282 -2.12 -9.52 -6.28
C LEU A 282 -2.91 -10.82 -6.51
N LEU A 283 -2.35 -11.97 -6.10
CA LEU A 283 -3.04 -13.27 -6.22
C LEU A 283 -4.36 -13.29 -5.43
N LYS A 284 -4.39 -12.66 -4.24
CA LYS A 284 -5.64 -12.49 -3.47
C LYS A 284 -6.66 -11.65 -4.22
N GLN A 285 -6.23 -10.58 -4.90
CA GLN A 285 -7.10 -9.73 -5.72
C GLN A 285 -7.70 -10.48 -6.91
N VAL A 286 -6.87 -11.27 -7.61
CA VAL A 286 -7.31 -12.09 -8.75
C VAL A 286 -8.31 -13.15 -8.31
N ARG A 287 -8.03 -13.87 -7.21
CA ARG A 287 -8.93 -14.89 -6.67
C ARG A 287 -10.29 -14.31 -6.27
N LEU A 288 -10.30 -13.15 -5.62
CA LEU A 288 -11.53 -12.47 -5.23
C LEU A 288 -12.32 -11.98 -6.46
N GLY A 289 -11.62 -11.43 -7.46
CA GLY A 289 -12.22 -11.01 -8.73
C GLY A 289 -12.86 -12.18 -9.48
N PHE A 290 -12.18 -13.32 -9.55
CA PHE A 290 -12.71 -14.53 -10.18
C PHE A 290 -13.96 -15.05 -9.45
N TYR A 291 -13.93 -15.13 -8.11
CA TYR A 291 -15.08 -15.56 -7.32
C TYR A 291 -16.33 -14.68 -7.58
N LEU A 292 -16.15 -13.36 -7.61
CA LEU A 292 -17.22 -12.41 -7.88
C LEU A 292 -17.75 -12.47 -9.32
N LEU A 293 -16.88 -12.77 -10.29
CA LEU A 293 -17.29 -12.99 -11.69
C LEU A 293 -18.15 -14.25 -11.80
N VAL A 294 -17.71 -15.35 -11.18
CA VAL A 294 -18.45 -16.61 -11.15
C VAL A 294 -19.83 -16.40 -10.51
N GLU A 295 -19.92 -15.74 -9.35
CA GLU A 295 -21.23 -15.42 -8.73
C GLU A 295 -22.14 -14.59 -9.65
N SER A 296 -21.59 -13.66 -10.44
CA SER A 296 -22.39 -12.87 -11.39
C SER A 296 -22.86 -13.62 -12.64
N PHE A 297 -22.23 -14.74 -12.98
CA PHE A 297 -22.68 -15.62 -14.07
C PHE A 297 -23.78 -16.58 -13.63
N PHE A 298 -23.89 -16.87 -12.33
CA PHE A 298 -24.84 -17.83 -11.76
C PHE A 298 -26.02 -17.16 -11.01
N SER A 299 -26.10 -15.82 -11.00
CA SER A 299 -27.20 -15.01 -10.45
C SER A 299 -27.97 -14.32 -11.56
#